data_AF-A0A6F9EHA3-F1
#
_entry.id   AF-A0A6F9EHA3-F1
#
_cell.length_a   1.000
_cell.length_b   1.000
_cell.length_c   1.000
_cell.angle_alpha   90.00
_cell.angle_beta   90.00
_cell.angle_gamma   90.00
#
_symmetry.space_group_name_H-M   'P 1'
#
loop_
_entity.id
_entity.type
_entity.pdbx_description
1 polymer ?
#
loop_
_entity_poly.entity_id
_entity_poly.type
_entity_poly.pdbx_seq_one_letter_code
_entity_poly.pdbx_strand_id
1 'polypeptide(L)'
;MSRKDNWHLFAKTLDDVGTKLGPNRWWTKYLFHFTDVKNAAQILSSGSLLSRNEAMAQGLMLNDNASPEVLAQTDERWKDYVRFYFRPKTPTQYRNEGFLPPNERYLRAHCPVPVFFLFDAVSLLSLPECAFSDITLASPNAATFTHVEDFKRLKFDYIYHEGPYDKSGPNIANYRQAEVVVPIQCSLDNLKGIVCRSAAEKETLLELLDATTFMEWVDKIAVDNRLYYSHGTYVERANLTQDAVTFTFHVGKHPIFDMSLEIFDFAGNRHRRFVKKQYCLPPVLKLDLSWLTNLETYQVELWLDSNLAYKGRYVGEELPF
;
A
#
# COMPACT_ATOMS: atom_id res chain seq x y z
N MET A 1 3.90 -3.09 27.42
CA MET A 1 5.09 -3.80 26.90
C MET A 1 6.35 -3.12 27.42
N SER A 2 7.39 -3.90 27.74
CA SER A 2 8.72 -3.37 28.04
C SER A 2 9.30 -2.68 26.79
N ARG A 3 10.10 -1.63 26.96
CA ARG A 3 10.83 -0.96 25.87
C ARG A 3 12.32 -1.32 25.96
N LYS A 4 13.04 -1.22 24.86
CA LYS A 4 14.51 -1.24 24.87
C LYS A 4 15.08 -0.17 25.81
N ASP A 5 16.21 -0.48 26.43
CA ASP A 5 16.99 0.51 27.14
C ASP A 5 17.40 1.65 26.19
N ASN A 6 17.50 2.86 26.73
CA ASN A 6 17.86 4.06 25.97
C ASN A 6 16.97 4.35 24.76
N TRP A 7 15.71 3.89 24.76
CA TRP A 7 14.80 4.09 23.63
C TRP A 7 14.64 5.55 23.17
N HIS A 8 14.75 6.51 24.10
CA HIS A 8 14.68 7.94 23.81
C HIS A 8 15.80 8.41 22.86
N LEU A 9 16.91 7.67 22.75
CA LEU A 9 17.99 7.97 21.81
C LEU A 9 17.59 7.66 20.36
N PHE A 10 16.66 6.73 20.09
CA PHE A 10 16.09 6.56 18.74
C PHE A 10 15.39 7.83 18.27
N ALA A 11 14.56 8.42 19.15
CA ALA A 11 13.86 9.67 18.86
C ALA A 11 14.84 10.80 18.56
N LYS A 12 15.86 10.97 19.41
CA LYS A 12 16.92 11.97 19.18
C LYS A 12 17.61 11.77 17.83
N THR A 13 18.00 10.54 17.48
CA THR A 13 18.65 10.26 16.20
C THR A 13 17.73 10.55 15.01
N LEU A 14 16.45 10.17 15.08
CA LEU A 14 15.48 10.44 14.02
C LEU A 14 15.16 11.93 13.86
N ASP A 15 15.15 12.70 14.96
CA ASP A 15 15.00 14.15 14.93
C ASP A 15 16.20 14.81 14.26
N ASP A 16 17.42 14.43 14.65
CA ASP A 16 18.67 14.92 14.08
C ASP A 16 18.75 14.63 12.56
N VAL A 17 18.41 13.41 12.15
CA VAL A 17 18.32 13.02 10.73
C VAL A 17 17.26 13.86 10.01
N GLY A 18 16.09 14.01 10.62
CA GLY A 18 14.97 14.75 10.05
C GLY A 18 15.28 16.20 9.74
N THR A 19 16.16 16.87 10.50
CA THR A 19 16.58 18.24 10.22
C THR A 19 17.23 18.42 8.85
N LYS A 20 17.79 17.35 8.27
CA LYS A 20 18.49 17.36 6.97
C LYS A 20 17.60 17.02 5.78
N LEU A 21 16.37 16.54 6.01
CA LEU A 21 15.49 16.03 4.95
C LEU A 21 14.55 17.08 4.34
N GLY A 22 14.62 18.34 4.79
CA GLY A 22 13.79 19.43 4.29
C GLY A 22 12.29 19.09 4.32
N PRO A 23 11.57 19.13 3.18
CA PRO A 23 10.13 18.84 3.14
C PRO A 23 9.79 17.38 3.51
N ASN A 24 10.75 16.45 3.43
CA ASN A 24 10.58 15.05 3.79
C ASN A 24 10.94 14.76 5.26
N ARG A 25 11.21 15.79 6.09
CA ARG A 25 11.50 15.63 7.52
C ARG A 25 10.51 14.72 8.26
N TRP A 26 9.24 14.78 7.87
CA TRP A 26 8.20 13.98 8.51
C TRP A 26 8.34 12.47 8.26
N TRP A 27 9.14 12.03 7.28
CA TRP A 27 9.40 10.60 7.06
C TRP A 27 10.07 9.94 8.26
N THR A 28 10.94 10.64 8.99
CA THR A 28 11.62 10.06 10.16
C THR A 28 10.68 9.81 11.35
N LYS A 29 9.46 10.35 11.31
CA LYS A 29 8.44 10.11 12.33
C LYS A 29 7.76 8.76 12.15
N TYR A 30 7.86 8.16 10.97
CA TYR A 30 7.10 6.97 10.62
C TYR A 30 7.96 5.85 10.07
N LEU A 31 7.50 4.63 10.30
CA LEU A 31 7.89 3.45 9.55
C LEU A 31 6.74 3.06 8.64
N PHE A 32 7.08 2.70 7.40
CA PHE A 32 6.12 2.54 6.33
C PHE A 32 5.94 1.06 6.00
N HIS A 33 4.69 0.59 5.97
CA HIS A 33 4.33 -0.68 5.36
C HIS A 33 3.49 -0.44 4.11
N PHE A 34 3.85 -1.09 3.01
CA PHE A 34 3.25 -0.91 1.68
C PHE A 34 2.60 -2.21 1.23
N THR A 35 1.32 -2.17 0.90
CA THR A 35 0.57 -3.36 0.50
C THR A 35 -0.59 -3.03 -0.45
N ASP A 36 -1.23 -4.06 -1.02
CA ASP A 36 -2.42 -3.89 -1.87
C ASP A 36 -3.68 -3.73 -1.02
N VAL A 37 -4.68 -3.02 -1.55
CA VAL A 37 -5.93 -2.68 -0.86
C VAL A 37 -6.66 -3.88 -0.26
N LYS A 38 -6.63 -5.04 -0.91
CA LYS A 38 -7.28 -6.25 -0.37
C LYS A 38 -6.58 -6.76 0.89
N ASN A 39 -5.25 -6.74 0.89
CA ASN A 39 -4.49 -7.06 2.09
C ASN A 39 -4.70 -5.99 3.16
N ALA A 40 -4.75 -4.71 2.78
CA ALA A 40 -4.97 -3.63 3.72
C ALA A 40 -6.30 -3.79 4.46
N ALA A 41 -7.38 -4.13 3.76
CA ALA A 41 -8.67 -4.43 4.37
C ALA A 41 -8.57 -5.61 5.36
N GLN A 42 -7.89 -6.70 4.98
CA GLN A 42 -7.67 -7.85 5.88
C GLN A 42 -6.87 -7.49 7.14
N ILE A 43 -5.80 -6.71 6.98
CA ILE A 43 -4.95 -6.24 8.10
C ILE A 43 -5.78 -5.40 9.09
N LEU A 44 -6.65 -4.54 8.57
CA LEU A 44 -7.52 -3.70 9.40
C LEU A 44 -8.56 -4.56 10.14
N SER A 45 -9.19 -5.50 9.45
CA SER A 45 -10.16 -6.41 10.06
C SER A 45 -9.54 -7.36 11.10
N SER A 46 -8.29 -7.78 10.92
CA SER A 46 -7.60 -8.66 11.87
C SER A 46 -6.96 -7.90 13.05
N GLY A 47 -6.81 -6.58 12.94
CA GLY A 47 -6.15 -5.73 13.94
C GLY A 47 -4.63 -5.94 14.05
N SER A 48 -4.00 -6.64 13.09
CA SER A 48 -2.56 -6.87 13.10
C SER A 48 -1.94 -7.09 11.72
N LEU A 49 -0.68 -6.66 11.58
CA LEU A 49 0.19 -7.09 10.51
C LEU A 49 0.81 -8.43 10.87
N LEU A 50 0.67 -9.43 10.01
CA LEU A 50 1.31 -10.73 10.17
C LEU A 50 2.57 -10.82 9.30
N SER A 51 3.54 -11.60 9.76
CA SER A 51 4.65 -12.03 8.93
C SER A 51 4.12 -12.83 7.76
N ARG A 52 4.94 -13.00 6.72
CA ARG A 52 4.51 -13.70 5.52
C ARG A 52 4.11 -15.15 5.83
N ASN A 53 4.97 -15.87 6.55
CA ASN A 53 4.71 -17.28 6.87
C ASN A 53 3.46 -17.43 7.74
N GLU A 54 3.26 -16.52 8.70
CA GLU A 54 2.07 -16.52 9.54
C GLU A 54 0.80 -16.20 8.74
N ALA A 55 0.84 -15.18 7.87
CA ALA A 55 -0.27 -14.83 6.99
C ALA A 55 -0.64 -15.99 6.05
N MET A 56 0.35 -16.73 5.54
CA MET A 56 0.12 -17.92 4.72
C MET A 56 -0.47 -19.07 5.55
N ALA A 57 0.06 -19.32 6.74
CA ALA A 57 -0.44 -20.36 7.64
C ALA A 57 -1.92 -20.14 8.03
N GLN A 58 -2.32 -18.87 8.20
CA GLN A 58 -3.70 -18.49 8.50
C GLN A 58 -4.59 -18.29 7.26
N GLY A 59 -4.05 -18.41 6.04
CA GLY A 59 -4.81 -18.21 4.79
C GLY A 59 -5.23 -16.75 4.54
N LEU A 60 -4.55 -15.78 5.16
CA LEU A 60 -4.87 -14.34 5.11
C LEU A 60 -4.11 -13.58 4.01
N MET A 61 -3.17 -14.25 3.31
CA MET A 61 -2.40 -13.63 2.23
C MET A 61 -3.18 -13.64 0.90
N LEU A 62 -3.95 -12.58 0.64
CA LEU A 62 -4.80 -12.47 -0.56
C LEU A 62 -4.02 -12.04 -1.82
N ASN A 63 -3.12 -11.07 -1.70
CA ASN A 63 -2.28 -10.58 -2.79
C ASN A 63 -0.82 -10.54 -2.38
N ASP A 64 0.05 -11.22 -3.13
CA ASP A 64 1.49 -11.16 -2.87
C ASP A 64 2.15 -10.06 -3.69
N ASN A 65 2.47 -8.95 -3.03
CA ASN A 65 3.04 -7.76 -3.68
C ASN A 65 4.52 -7.95 -4.05
N ALA A 66 5.19 -8.92 -3.43
CA ALA A 66 6.60 -9.19 -3.65
C ALA A 66 6.80 -10.15 -4.84
N SER A 67 7.93 -10.00 -5.53
CA SER A 67 8.30 -10.92 -6.60
C SER A 67 8.57 -12.32 -6.02
N PRO A 68 8.03 -13.40 -6.64
CA PRO A 68 8.38 -14.78 -6.29
C PRO A 68 9.89 -15.05 -6.30
N GLU A 69 10.62 -14.44 -7.23
CA GLU A 69 12.06 -14.58 -7.38
C GLU A 69 12.82 -13.85 -6.26
N VAL A 70 12.38 -12.65 -5.86
CA VAL A 70 12.94 -11.94 -4.68
C VAL A 70 12.64 -12.71 -3.40
N LEU A 71 11.46 -13.31 -3.30
CA LEU A 71 11.07 -14.16 -2.17
C LEU A 71 11.89 -15.44 -2.08
N ALA A 72 12.24 -16.04 -3.22
CA ALA A 72 13.11 -17.21 -3.26
C ALA A 72 14.56 -16.88 -2.87
N GLN A 73 15.01 -15.64 -3.10
CA GLN A 73 16.34 -15.17 -2.71
C GLN A 73 16.40 -14.65 -1.27
N THR A 74 15.26 -14.26 -0.69
CA THR A 74 15.18 -13.83 0.70
C THR A 74 15.30 -15.05 1.60
N ASP A 75 16.28 -15.03 2.50
CA ASP A 75 16.46 -16.05 3.54
C ASP A 75 15.12 -16.35 4.24
N GLU A 76 14.77 -17.64 4.35
CA GLU A 76 13.49 -18.10 4.89
C GLU A 76 13.19 -17.49 6.25
N ARG A 77 14.22 -17.26 7.09
CA ARG A 77 14.03 -16.65 8.42
C ARG A 77 13.36 -15.28 8.35
N TRP A 78 13.58 -14.50 7.29
CA TRP A 78 13.00 -13.17 7.15
C TRP A 78 11.53 -13.19 6.75
N LYS A 79 11.01 -14.34 6.33
CA LYS A 79 9.57 -14.53 6.04
C LYS A 79 8.74 -14.68 7.32
N ASP A 80 9.41 -14.94 8.46
CA ASP A 80 8.81 -14.94 9.80
C ASP A 80 8.77 -13.55 10.45
N TYR A 81 9.13 -12.48 9.72
CA TYR A 81 9.09 -11.11 10.23
C TYR A 81 8.10 -10.24 9.45
N VAL A 82 7.41 -9.37 10.17
CA VAL A 82 6.73 -8.21 9.63
C VAL A 82 7.80 -7.19 9.23
N ARG A 83 7.72 -6.68 8.00
CA ARG A 83 8.70 -5.75 7.43
C ARG A 83 8.12 -4.36 7.27
N PHE A 84 8.90 -3.38 7.71
CA PHE A 84 8.65 -1.96 7.55
C PHE A 84 9.86 -1.30 6.89
N TYR A 85 9.64 -0.16 6.25
CA TYR A 85 10.68 0.62 5.59
C TYR A 85 10.84 1.98 6.27
N PHE A 86 12.06 2.50 6.27
CA PHE A 86 12.35 3.84 6.78
C PHE A 86 11.76 4.97 5.94
N ARG A 87 11.43 4.69 4.68
CA ARG A 87 10.88 5.67 3.73
C ARG A 87 9.87 5.06 2.78
N PRO A 88 8.96 5.87 2.22
CA PRO A 88 8.22 5.51 1.02
C PRO A 88 9.14 5.60 -0.22
N LYS A 89 8.58 5.38 -1.40
CA LYS A 89 9.27 5.45 -2.69
C LYS A 89 10.48 4.52 -2.75
N THR A 90 10.28 3.29 -2.30
CA THR A 90 11.33 2.26 -2.31
C THR A 90 11.55 1.72 -3.74
N PRO A 91 12.73 1.17 -4.06
CA PRO A 91 12.95 0.52 -5.36
C PRO A 91 11.92 -0.55 -5.70
N THR A 92 11.43 -1.33 -4.74
CA THR A 92 10.36 -2.30 -4.98
C THR A 92 9.06 -1.60 -5.39
N GLN A 93 8.66 -0.54 -4.67
CA GLN A 93 7.48 0.25 -5.02
C GLN A 93 7.57 0.80 -6.45
N TYR A 94 8.72 1.35 -6.85
CA TYR A 94 8.92 1.85 -8.22
C TYR A 94 8.58 0.79 -9.29
N ARG A 95 8.82 -0.48 -8.98
CA ARG A 95 8.71 -1.61 -9.92
C ARG A 95 7.33 -2.24 -9.98
N ASN A 96 6.52 -2.13 -8.92
CA ASN A 96 5.26 -2.86 -8.81
C ASN A 96 4.02 -1.97 -8.59
N GLU A 97 4.17 -0.67 -8.33
CA GLU A 97 3.06 0.23 -7.99
C GLU A 97 2.15 0.55 -9.18
N GLY A 98 0.83 0.36 -9.00
CA GLY A 98 -0.20 0.66 -9.99
C GLY A 98 -0.49 -0.50 -10.94
N PHE A 99 -1.50 -0.32 -11.79
CA PHE A 99 -1.82 -1.31 -12.82
C PHE A 99 -0.75 -1.28 -13.90
N LEU A 100 0.08 -2.33 -13.90
CA LEU A 100 1.14 -2.56 -14.86
C LEU A 100 0.76 -3.72 -15.79
N PRO A 101 0.94 -3.57 -17.11
CA PRO A 101 0.78 -4.68 -18.04
C PRO A 101 1.66 -5.88 -17.65
N PRO A 102 1.23 -7.13 -17.87
CA PRO A 102 1.98 -8.32 -17.46
C PRO A 102 3.45 -8.36 -17.92
N ASN A 103 3.75 -7.81 -19.11
CA ASN A 103 5.09 -7.74 -19.70
C ASN A 103 6.00 -6.67 -19.07
N GLU A 104 5.46 -5.75 -18.27
CA GLU A 104 6.21 -4.69 -17.57
C GLU A 104 6.44 -4.99 -16.08
N ARG A 105 5.76 -6.01 -15.56
CA ARG A 105 5.89 -6.45 -14.16
C ARG A 105 7.27 -7.06 -13.94
N TYR A 106 8.17 -6.29 -13.33
CA TYR A 106 9.50 -6.76 -12.99
C TYR A 106 9.41 -7.94 -12.02
N LEU A 107 9.92 -9.09 -12.46
CA LEU A 107 9.86 -10.34 -11.70
C LEU A 107 8.43 -10.67 -11.21
N ARG A 108 7.42 -10.39 -12.05
CA ARG A 108 6.00 -10.64 -11.80
C ARG A 108 5.38 -9.93 -10.58
N ALA A 109 6.13 -9.07 -9.88
CA ALA A 109 5.61 -8.29 -8.76
C ALA A 109 4.57 -7.26 -9.24
N HIS A 110 3.47 -7.12 -8.50
CA HIS A 110 2.38 -6.22 -8.85
C HIS A 110 1.63 -5.78 -7.59
N CYS A 111 1.39 -4.47 -7.46
CA CYS A 111 0.61 -3.86 -6.39
C CYS A 111 -0.34 -2.83 -7.04
N PRO A 112 -1.47 -3.29 -7.62
CA PRO A 112 -2.32 -2.45 -8.45
C PRO A 112 -2.99 -1.29 -7.69
N VAL A 113 -3.49 -1.56 -6.48
CA VAL A 113 -4.15 -0.56 -5.63
C VAL A 113 -3.38 -0.42 -4.31
N PRO A 114 -2.34 0.43 -4.27
CA PRO A 114 -1.41 0.47 -3.16
C PRO A 114 -1.90 1.31 -1.96
N VAL A 115 -1.76 0.76 -0.76
CA VAL A 115 -2.06 1.40 0.52
C VAL A 115 -0.82 1.43 1.40
N PHE A 116 -0.57 2.58 2.03
CA PHE A 116 0.47 2.74 3.04
C PHE A 116 -0.11 2.72 4.45
N PHE A 117 0.54 1.98 5.34
CA PHE A 117 0.36 2.09 6.78
C PHE A 117 1.56 2.84 7.38
N LEU A 118 1.30 3.88 8.15
CA LEU A 118 2.30 4.73 8.79
C LEU A 118 2.30 4.46 10.29
N PHE A 119 3.32 3.75 10.76
CA PHE A 119 3.50 3.43 12.17
C PHE A 119 4.43 4.42 12.84
N ASP A 120 4.19 4.73 14.12
CA ASP A 120 5.12 5.55 14.90
C ASP A 120 6.51 4.92 14.97
N ALA A 121 7.52 5.59 14.41
CA ALA A 121 8.84 5.00 14.26
C ALA A 121 9.51 4.71 15.61
N VAL A 122 9.36 5.62 16.57
CA VAL A 122 9.98 5.48 17.89
C VAL A 122 9.34 4.33 18.64
N SER A 123 8.00 4.23 18.63
CA SER A 123 7.29 3.11 19.26
C SER A 123 7.77 1.75 18.76
N LEU A 124 7.87 1.55 17.45
CA LEU A 124 8.29 0.27 16.87
C LEU A 124 9.77 -0.03 17.15
N LEU A 125 10.67 0.93 16.93
CA LEU A 125 12.11 0.75 17.20
C LEU A 125 12.40 0.45 18.67
N SER A 126 11.51 0.89 19.57
CA SER A 126 11.58 0.66 21.01
C SER A 126 11.13 -0.73 21.44
N LEU A 127 10.51 -1.54 20.58
CA LEU A 127 10.09 -2.90 20.92
C LEU A 127 11.31 -3.80 21.14
N PRO A 128 11.43 -4.55 22.25
CA PRO A 128 12.61 -5.38 22.55
C PRO A 128 13.04 -6.30 21.40
N GLU A 129 12.06 -6.92 20.74
CA GLU A 129 12.20 -7.86 19.64
C GLU A 129 12.41 -7.22 18.26
N CYS A 130 12.34 -5.89 18.16
CA CYS A 130 12.55 -5.18 16.91
C CYS A 130 14.03 -5.22 16.49
N ALA A 131 14.31 -5.52 15.23
CA ALA A 131 15.62 -5.37 14.62
C ALA A 131 15.53 -4.47 13.38
N PHE A 132 16.65 -3.97 12.90
CA PHE A 132 16.70 -3.13 11.71
C PHE A 132 17.98 -3.38 10.89
N SER A 133 17.94 -3.04 9.61
CA SER A 133 19.07 -3.17 8.69
C SER A 133 19.35 -1.84 7.99
N ASP A 134 20.59 -1.63 7.55
CA ASP A 134 21.01 -0.46 6.78
C ASP A 134 20.75 -0.61 5.27
N ILE A 135 20.49 -1.84 4.82
CA ILE A 135 20.16 -2.20 3.44
C ILE A 135 19.05 -3.27 3.41
N THR A 136 18.48 -3.52 2.23
CA THR A 136 17.51 -4.60 2.01
C THR A 136 17.99 -5.96 2.55
N LEU A 137 17.12 -6.65 3.27
CA LEU A 137 17.34 -8.01 3.78
C LEU A 137 17.37 -9.08 2.67
N ALA A 138 17.00 -8.72 1.45
CA ALA A 138 17.21 -9.57 0.28
C ALA A 138 18.67 -9.57 -0.22
N SER A 139 19.53 -8.69 0.33
CA SER A 139 20.96 -8.67 0.03
C SER A 139 21.70 -9.74 0.84
N PRO A 140 22.63 -10.50 0.24
CA PRO A 140 23.46 -11.45 0.98
C PRO A 140 24.39 -10.77 2.00
N ASN A 141 24.64 -9.46 1.84
CA ASN A 141 25.48 -8.67 2.73
C ASN A 141 24.67 -7.98 3.85
N ALA A 142 23.37 -8.27 3.97
CA ALA A 142 22.53 -7.62 4.97
C ALA A 142 22.86 -8.12 6.38
N ALA A 143 23.06 -7.16 7.30
CA ALA A 143 23.12 -7.42 8.72
C ALA A 143 21.89 -6.82 9.40
N THR A 144 21.52 -7.37 10.54
CA THR A 144 20.50 -6.79 11.42
C THR A 144 21.12 -6.36 12.73
N PHE A 145 20.56 -5.28 13.27
CA PHE A 145 21.01 -4.64 14.48
C PHE A 145 19.81 -4.39 15.40
N THR A 146 20.04 -4.38 16.70
CA THR A 146 19.00 -4.20 17.72
C THR A 146 19.30 -3.05 18.67
N HIS A 147 20.55 -2.63 18.77
CA HIS A 147 21.01 -1.62 19.73
C HIS A 147 21.04 -0.21 19.14
N VAL A 148 20.77 0.79 19.98
CA VAL A 148 20.71 2.18 19.54
C VAL A 148 22.05 2.74 19.05
N GLU A 149 23.17 2.20 19.52
CA GLU A 149 24.50 2.61 19.02
C GLU A 149 24.73 2.19 17.56
N ASP A 150 24.17 1.04 17.15
CA ASP A 150 24.18 0.64 15.74
C ASP A 150 23.21 1.47 14.91
N PHE A 151 22.07 1.86 15.50
CA PHE A 151 21.11 2.74 14.85
C PHE A 151 21.72 4.09 14.46
N LYS A 152 22.50 4.70 15.36
CA LYS A 152 23.22 5.95 15.09
C LYS A 152 24.23 5.83 13.94
N ARG A 153 24.69 4.62 13.63
CA ARG A 153 25.68 4.34 12.59
C ARG A 153 25.07 4.01 11.23
N LEU A 154 23.74 3.87 11.14
CA LEU A 154 23.07 3.66 9.86
C LEU A 154 23.35 4.82 8.91
N LYS A 155 23.52 4.50 7.63
CA LYS A 155 23.79 5.49 6.58
C LYS A 155 22.51 6.20 6.16
N PHE A 156 21.93 7.01 7.05
CA PHE A 156 20.66 7.69 6.80
C PHE A 156 20.67 8.59 5.57
N ASP A 157 21.81 9.21 5.24
CA ASP A 157 21.95 9.99 4.01
C ASP A 157 21.77 9.15 2.73
N TYR A 158 22.05 7.83 2.80
CA TYR A 158 21.79 6.89 1.70
C TYR A 158 20.39 6.29 1.77
N ILE A 159 19.92 5.98 2.99
CA ILE A 159 18.55 5.47 3.21
C ILE A 159 17.55 6.48 2.68
N TYR A 160 17.67 7.75 3.08
CA TYR A 160 16.77 8.85 2.70
C TYR A 160 17.21 9.59 1.44
N HIS A 161 18.19 9.07 0.68
CA HIS A 161 18.64 9.69 -0.55
C HIS A 161 17.47 9.88 -1.52
N GLU A 162 17.34 11.07 -2.12
CA GLU A 162 16.36 11.40 -3.16
C GLU A 162 17.05 11.64 -4.51
N GLY A 163 16.35 11.36 -5.62
CA GLY A 163 16.88 11.59 -6.97
C GLY A 163 17.77 10.49 -7.56
N PRO A 164 18.38 10.73 -8.73
CA PRO A 164 19.29 9.80 -9.41
C PRO A 164 20.56 9.55 -8.59
N TYR A 165 21.17 8.38 -8.75
CA TYR A 165 22.45 8.03 -8.14
C TYR A 165 23.34 7.31 -9.15
N ASP A 166 24.65 7.44 -8.95
CA ASP A 166 25.65 6.75 -9.77
C ASP A 166 25.69 5.26 -9.42
N LYS A 167 25.63 4.41 -10.46
CA LYS A 167 25.72 2.96 -10.33
C LYS A 167 27.16 2.48 -10.12
N SER A 168 28.16 3.32 -10.35
CA SER A 168 29.57 3.00 -10.08
C SER A 168 29.94 3.12 -8.60
N GLY A 169 29.12 3.83 -7.81
CA GLY A 169 29.30 4.04 -6.38
C GLY A 169 28.56 3.03 -5.49
N PRO A 170 28.37 3.35 -4.20
CA PRO A 170 27.55 2.53 -3.30
C PRO A 170 26.17 2.25 -3.89
N ASN A 171 25.65 1.03 -3.72
CA ASN A 171 24.34 0.66 -4.23
C ASN A 171 23.21 1.33 -3.42
N ILE A 172 22.91 2.59 -3.74
CA ILE A 172 21.89 3.41 -3.08
C ILE A 172 20.50 2.75 -3.13
N ALA A 173 20.19 1.94 -4.15
CA ALA A 173 18.93 1.19 -4.17
C ALA A 173 18.80 0.25 -2.96
N ASN A 174 19.88 -0.43 -2.57
CA ASN A 174 19.84 -1.32 -1.42
C ASN A 174 19.59 -0.55 -0.11
N TYR A 175 20.20 0.62 0.07
CA TYR A 175 19.98 1.48 1.25
C TYR A 175 18.58 2.10 1.28
N ARG A 176 18.04 2.49 0.12
CA ARG A 176 16.65 3.00 0.00
C ARG A 176 15.57 1.98 0.36
N GLN A 177 15.97 0.72 0.47
CA GLN A 177 15.15 -0.42 0.88
C GLN A 177 15.61 -0.96 2.25
N ALA A 178 16.25 -0.13 3.08
CA ALA A 178 16.56 -0.44 4.47
C ALA A 178 15.28 -0.68 5.28
N GLU A 179 15.37 -1.55 6.28
CA GLU A 179 14.20 -2.17 6.88
C GLU A 179 14.23 -2.16 8.39
N VAL A 180 13.03 -2.16 8.96
CA VAL A 180 12.78 -2.48 10.36
C VAL A 180 11.90 -3.72 10.38
N VAL A 181 12.23 -4.67 11.24
CA VAL A 181 11.55 -5.96 11.33
C VAL A 181 11.07 -6.24 12.75
N VAL A 182 9.88 -6.83 12.84
CA VAL A 182 9.25 -7.30 14.08
C VAL A 182 8.84 -8.76 13.87
N PRO A 183 9.17 -9.70 14.76
CA PRO A 183 8.91 -11.11 14.54
C PRO A 183 7.42 -11.43 14.61
N ILE A 184 6.98 -12.33 13.72
CA ILE A 184 5.67 -13.00 13.65
C ILE A 184 4.49 -12.07 13.38
N GLN A 185 4.26 -11.06 14.22
CA GLN A 185 3.13 -10.15 14.09
C GLN A 185 3.42 -8.78 14.73
N CYS A 186 2.70 -7.75 14.28
CA CYS A 186 2.72 -6.42 14.87
C CYS A 186 1.28 -5.91 15.01
N SER A 187 0.87 -5.53 16.22
CA SER A 187 -0.44 -4.91 16.43
C SER A 187 -0.54 -3.55 15.75
N LEU A 188 -1.77 -3.10 15.49
CA LEU A 188 -2.04 -1.77 14.92
C LEU A 188 -2.08 -0.64 15.97
N ASP A 189 -1.75 -0.89 17.24
CA ASP A 189 -1.83 0.12 18.32
C ASP A 189 -0.98 1.37 18.04
N ASN A 190 0.14 1.19 17.34
CA ASN A 190 1.06 2.25 16.96
C ASN A 190 0.79 2.85 15.57
N LEU A 191 -0.29 2.44 14.91
CA LEU A 191 -0.69 2.94 13.60
C LEU A 191 -1.21 4.38 13.71
N LYS A 192 -0.52 5.29 13.02
CA LYS A 192 -0.82 6.74 13.03
C LYS A 192 -1.63 7.19 11.83
N GLY A 193 -1.50 6.52 10.68
CA GLY A 193 -2.27 6.84 9.49
C GLY A 193 -2.27 5.71 8.48
N ILE A 194 -3.32 5.70 7.66
CA ILE A 194 -3.49 4.83 6.50
C ILE A 194 -3.64 5.76 5.32
N VAL A 195 -2.82 5.59 4.29
CA VAL A 195 -2.78 6.52 3.16
C VAL A 195 -3.09 5.75 1.88
N CYS A 196 -4.04 6.28 1.12
CA CYS A 196 -4.38 5.84 -0.24
C CYS A 196 -3.84 6.86 -1.25
N ARG A 197 -3.59 6.44 -2.50
CA ARG A 197 -3.05 7.31 -3.53
C ARG A 197 -4.10 8.29 -4.07
N SER A 198 -5.35 7.84 -4.17
CA SER A 198 -6.45 8.60 -4.77
C SER A 198 -7.75 8.50 -3.97
N ALA A 199 -8.73 9.34 -4.32
CA ALA A 199 -10.05 9.30 -3.72
C ALA A 199 -10.80 7.99 -4.03
N ALA A 200 -10.68 7.48 -5.27
CA ALA A 200 -11.31 6.23 -5.67
C ALA A 200 -10.70 5.01 -4.96
N GLU A 201 -9.40 5.02 -4.70
CA GLU A 201 -8.74 3.95 -3.93
C GLU A 201 -9.12 4.00 -2.44
N LYS A 202 -9.26 5.21 -1.87
CA LYS A 202 -9.81 5.38 -0.52
C LYS A 202 -11.23 4.81 -0.42
N GLU A 203 -12.11 5.16 -1.37
CA GLU A 203 -13.46 4.62 -1.43
C GLU A 203 -13.45 3.09 -1.52
N THR A 204 -12.60 2.55 -2.40
CA THR A 204 -12.44 1.09 -2.55
C THR A 204 -12.00 0.43 -1.25
N LEU A 205 -11.05 1.02 -0.50
CA LEU A 205 -10.65 0.49 0.80
C LEU A 205 -11.82 0.48 1.76
N LEU A 206 -12.56 1.58 1.89
CA LEU A 206 -13.71 1.69 2.79
C LEU A 206 -14.80 0.67 2.46
N GLU A 207 -15.08 0.44 1.18
CA GLU A 207 -16.05 -0.55 0.69
C GLU A 207 -15.65 -2.01 0.89
N LEU A 208 -14.39 -2.26 1.25
CA LEU A 208 -13.89 -3.58 1.62
C LEU A 208 -13.95 -3.84 3.13
N LEU A 209 -14.22 -2.83 3.95
CA LEU A 209 -14.31 -2.97 5.40
C LEU A 209 -15.74 -3.35 5.82
N ASP A 210 -15.86 -4.20 6.84
CA ASP A 210 -17.13 -4.33 7.56
C ASP A 210 -17.42 -3.07 8.40
N ALA A 211 -18.65 -2.94 8.88
CA ALA A 211 -19.10 -1.75 9.63
C ALA A 211 -18.25 -1.47 10.89
N THR A 212 -17.80 -2.52 11.60
CA THR A 212 -17.02 -2.35 12.83
C THR A 212 -15.62 -1.82 12.50
N THR A 213 -14.95 -2.48 11.55
CA THR A 213 -13.63 -2.10 11.05
C THR A 213 -13.67 -0.70 10.42
N PHE A 214 -14.72 -0.38 9.68
CA PHE A 214 -14.92 0.96 9.12
C PHE A 214 -14.94 2.03 10.22
N MET A 215 -15.79 1.87 11.24
CA MET A 215 -15.91 2.86 12.32
C MET A 215 -14.61 3.04 13.10
N GLU A 216 -13.83 1.98 13.25
CA GLU A 216 -12.55 2.04 13.97
C GLU A 216 -11.48 2.83 13.19
N TRP A 217 -11.43 2.67 11.87
CA TRP A 217 -10.27 3.11 11.07
C TRP A 217 -10.53 4.30 10.14
N VAL A 218 -11.79 4.66 9.86
CA VAL A 218 -12.15 5.69 8.85
C VAL A 218 -11.41 7.02 9.05
N ASP A 219 -11.27 7.48 10.30
CA ASP A 219 -10.62 8.76 10.64
C ASP A 219 -9.10 8.76 10.42
N LYS A 220 -8.49 7.57 10.31
CA LYS A 220 -7.07 7.40 10.01
C LYS A 220 -6.79 7.25 8.52
N ILE A 221 -7.83 7.06 7.67
CA ILE A 221 -7.68 6.84 6.24
C ILE A 221 -7.69 8.19 5.49
N ALA A 222 -6.56 8.55 4.91
CA ALA A 222 -6.35 9.79 4.17
C ALA A 222 -5.91 9.54 2.72
N VAL A 223 -6.03 10.58 1.88
CA VAL A 223 -5.51 10.57 0.51
C VAL A 223 -4.29 11.48 0.44
N ASP A 224 -3.14 10.93 0.04
CA ASP A 224 -1.93 11.72 -0.18
C ASP A 224 -1.02 11.04 -1.21
N ASN A 225 -1.00 11.59 -2.43
CA ASN A 225 -0.22 11.05 -3.54
C ASN A 225 1.31 11.24 -3.36
N ARG A 226 1.78 12.04 -2.39
CA ARG A 226 3.23 12.32 -2.23
C ARG A 226 4.06 11.08 -1.85
N LEU A 227 3.43 10.06 -1.27
CA LEU A 227 4.04 8.76 -0.93
C LEU A 227 4.26 7.86 -2.15
N TYR A 228 3.65 8.18 -3.29
CA TYR A 228 3.54 7.30 -4.45
C TYR A 228 4.37 7.79 -5.63
N TYR A 229 4.75 6.86 -6.50
CA TYR A 229 5.40 7.18 -7.76
C TYR A 229 4.40 7.55 -8.85
N SER A 230 3.20 6.96 -8.84
CA SER A 230 2.14 7.17 -9.84
C SER A 230 2.63 6.92 -11.30
N HIS A 231 3.39 5.85 -11.54
CA HIS A 231 3.81 5.48 -12.91
C HIS A 231 2.80 4.57 -13.63
N GLY A 232 2.21 3.64 -12.89
CA GLY A 232 1.19 2.72 -13.41
C GLY A 232 -0.17 3.39 -13.57
N THR A 233 -1.07 2.75 -14.31
CA THR A 233 -2.46 3.23 -14.44
C THR A 233 -3.19 3.07 -13.11
N TYR A 234 -4.09 3.98 -12.74
CA TYR A 234 -4.99 3.83 -11.60
C TYR A 234 -6.25 4.68 -11.73
N VAL A 235 -7.28 4.35 -10.95
CA VAL A 235 -8.50 5.16 -10.85
C VAL A 235 -8.23 6.32 -9.92
N GLU A 236 -8.27 7.54 -10.43
CA GLU A 236 -8.06 8.75 -9.62
C GLU A 236 -9.34 9.11 -8.87
N ARG A 237 -10.47 9.09 -9.58
CA ARG A 237 -11.81 9.43 -9.07
C ARG A 237 -12.86 8.57 -9.75
N ALA A 238 -13.93 8.29 -9.01
CA ALA A 238 -15.17 7.76 -9.55
C ALA A 238 -16.30 8.72 -9.16
N ASN A 239 -17.28 8.86 -10.04
CA ASN A 239 -18.53 9.56 -9.78
C ASN A 239 -19.67 8.63 -10.18
N LEU A 240 -20.43 8.18 -9.19
CA LEU A 240 -21.58 7.30 -9.35
C LEU A 240 -22.84 8.14 -9.16
N THR A 241 -23.72 8.15 -10.15
CA THR A 241 -25.02 8.83 -10.09
C THR A 241 -26.12 7.90 -10.58
N GLN A 242 -27.38 8.29 -10.45
CA GLN A 242 -28.50 7.54 -11.01
C GLN A 242 -28.36 7.31 -12.53
N ASP A 243 -27.83 8.30 -13.26
CA ASP A 243 -27.80 8.27 -14.73
C ASP A 243 -26.48 7.74 -15.32
N ALA A 244 -25.39 7.76 -14.56
CA ALA A 244 -24.09 7.38 -15.10
C ALA A 244 -23.08 6.94 -14.04
N VAL A 245 -22.15 6.10 -14.50
CA VAL A 245 -20.91 5.78 -13.80
C VAL A 245 -19.76 6.41 -14.59
N THR A 246 -19.00 7.28 -13.94
CA THR A 246 -17.84 7.94 -14.57
C THR A 246 -16.57 7.66 -13.79
N PHE A 247 -15.56 7.12 -14.47
CA PHE A 247 -14.22 6.93 -13.94
C PHE A 247 -13.25 7.92 -14.58
N THR A 248 -12.44 8.57 -13.76
CA THR A 248 -11.27 9.34 -14.19
C THR A 248 -10.03 8.55 -13.84
N PHE A 249 -9.17 8.30 -14.83
CA PHE A 249 -7.95 7.54 -14.67
C PHE A 249 -6.73 8.44 -14.75
N HIS A 250 -5.76 8.17 -13.89
CA HIS A 250 -4.38 8.44 -14.23
C HIS A 250 -3.91 7.35 -15.21
N VAL A 251 -3.58 7.74 -16.43
CA VAL A 251 -3.23 6.80 -17.51
C VAL A 251 -1.72 6.61 -17.54
N GLY A 252 -1.25 5.41 -17.21
CA GLY A 252 0.16 5.05 -17.31
C GLY A 252 0.63 4.91 -18.75
N LYS A 253 1.93 4.65 -18.94
CA LYS A 253 2.57 4.62 -20.27
C LYS A 253 1.92 3.62 -21.24
N HIS A 254 1.43 2.49 -20.74
CA HIS A 254 0.88 1.40 -21.54
C HIS A 254 -0.50 0.98 -20.98
N PRO A 255 -1.58 1.69 -21.35
CA PRO A 255 -2.88 1.57 -20.68
C PRO A 255 -3.81 0.51 -21.32
N ILE A 256 -3.27 -0.63 -21.74
CA ILE A 256 -4.05 -1.70 -22.38
C ILE A 256 -4.29 -2.81 -21.37
N PHE A 257 -5.57 -3.10 -21.11
CA PHE A 257 -5.97 -4.09 -20.09
C PHE A 257 -7.17 -4.92 -20.55
N ASP A 258 -7.30 -6.12 -19.98
CA ASP A 258 -8.59 -6.81 -19.97
C ASP A 258 -9.48 -6.17 -18.90
N MET A 259 -10.48 -5.41 -19.33
CA MET A 259 -11.38 -4.66 -18.45
C MET A 259 -12.70 -5.41 -18.27
N SER A 260 -13.19 -5.48 -17.01
CA SER A 260 -14.60 -5.76 -16.75
C SER A 260 -15.21 -4.78 -15.76
N LEU A 261 -16.46 -4.40 -16.01
CA LEU A 261 -17.26 -3.54 -15.14
C LEU A 261 -18.53 -4.29 -14.74
N GLU A 262 -18.76 -4.45 -13.45
CA GLU A 262 -19.89 -5.17 -12.89
C GLU A 262 -20.75 -4.23 -12.06
N ILE A 263 -22.07 -4.32 -12.24
CA ILE A 263 -23.07 -3.53 -11.50
C ILE A 263 -23.98 -4.49 -10.76
N PHE A 264 -24.18 -4.23 -9.47
CA PHE A 264 -24.97 -5.04 -8.55
C PHE A 264 -26.08 -4.20 -7.91
N ASP A 265 -27.23 -4.83 -7.61
CA ASP A 265 -28.24 -4.24 -6.73
C ASP A 265 -27.83 -4.32 -5.25
N PHE A 266 -28.68 -3.78 -4.38
CA PHE A 266 -28.51 -3.84 -2.93
C PHE A 266 -28.49 -5.28 -2.38
N ALA A 267 -29.19 -6.21 -3.02
CA ALA A 267 -29.22 -7.61 -2.64
C ALA A 267 -27.97 -8.39 -3.12
N GLY A 268 -27.05 -7.73 -3.83
CA GLY A 268 -25.85 -8.33 -4.40
C GLY A 268 -26.09 -9.10 -5.69
N ASN A 269 -27.29 -9.03 -6.28
CA ASN A 269 -27.55 -9.62 -7.58
C ASN A 269 -26.90 -8.78 -8.66
N ARG A 270 -26.15 -9.44 -9.54
CA ARG A 270 -25.50 -8.76 -10.66
C ARG A 270 -26.53 -8.39 -11.71
N HIS A 271 -26.72 -7.10 -11.93
CA HIS A 271 -27.54 -6.56 -13.03
C HIS A 271 -26.84 -6.73 -14.38
N ARG A 272 -25.55 -6.39 -14.46
CA ARG A 272 -24.83 -6.39 -15.73
C ARG A 272 -23.34 -6.54 -15.56
N ARG A 273 -22.72 -7.13 -16.59
CA ARG A 273 -21.27 -7.23 -16.74
C ARG A 273 -20.88 -6.74 -18.13
N PHE A 274 -20.00 -5.75 -18.18
CA PHE A 274 -19.38 -5.28 -19.42
C PHE A 274 -17.95 -5.81 -19.46
N VAL A 275 -17.55 -6.39 -20.59
CA VAL A 275 -16.20 -6.93 -20.76
C VAL A 275 -15.59 -6.35 -22.02
N LYS A 276 -14.37 -5.85 -21.93
CA LYS A 276 -13.56 -5.45 -23.08
C LYS A 276 -12.18 -6.09 -22.95
N LYS A 277 -11.75 -6.80 -23.99
CA LYS A 277 -10.43 -7.44 -24.07
C LYS A 277 -9.45 -6.50 -24.73
N GLN A 278 -8.21 -6.46 -24.23
CA GLN A 278 -7.14 -5.60 -24.77
C GLN A 278 -7.62 -4.15 -24.97
N TYR A 279 -8.36 -3.63 -23.97
CA TYR A 279 -8.97 -2.32 -24.04
C TYR A 279 -7.95 -1.25 -23.68
N CYS A 280 -7.72 -0.32 -24.63
CA CYS A 280 -6.96 0.90 -24.35
C CYS A 280 -7.83 1.82 -23.49
N LEU A 281 -7.47 1.96 -22.21
CA LEU A 281 -8.22 2.79 -21.27
C LEU A 281 -8.12 4.27 -21.64
N PRO A 282 -9.25 4.96 -21.83
CA PRO A 282 -9.24 6.41 -21.98
C PRO A 282 -8.98 7.08 -20.61
N PRO A 283 -8.57 8.37 -20.60
CA PRO A 283 -8.48 9.16 -19.36
C PRO A 283 -9.81 9.27 -18.61
N VAL A 284 -10.93 9.20 -19.34
CA VAL A 284 -12.29 9.20 -18.76
C VAL A 284 -13.11 8.09 -19.42
N LEU A 285 -13.67 7.21 -18.59
CA LEU A 285 -14.66 6.20 -19.00
C LEU A 285 -16.01 6.58 -18.40
N LYS A 286 -17.00 6.82 -19.27
CA LYS A 286 -18.39 7.05 -18.86
C LYS A 286 -19.27 5.91 -19.36
N LEU A 287 -20.04 5.32 -18.46
CA LEU A 287 -21.11 4.38 -18.77
C LEU A 287 -22.45 5.04 -18.45
N ASP A 288 -23.32 5.09 -19.44
CA ASP A 288 -24.71 5.50 -19.28
C ASP A 288 -25.52 4.41 -18.57
N LEU A 289 -26.33 4.81 -17.58
CA LEU A 289 -27.21 3.96 -16.78
C LEU A 289 -28.69 4.25 -17.01
N SER A 290 -29.09 4.98 -18.05
CA SER A 290 -30.52 5.28 -18.33
C SER A 290 -31.39 4.03 -18.50
N TRP A 291 -30.77 2.89 -18.83
CA TRP A 291 -31.42 1.57 -18.92
C TRP A 291 -31.67 0.90 -17.56
N LEU A 292 -31.01 1.38 -16.51
CA LEU A 292 -31.12 0.87 -15.15
C LEU A 292 -32.24 1.66 -14.42
N THR A 293 -33.47 1.18 -14.55
CA THR A 293 -34.64 1.85 -13.96
C THR A 293 -34.80 1.49 -12.48
N ASN A 294 -35.21 2.46 -11.66
CA ASN A 294 -35.67 2.28 -10.27
C ASN A 294 -34.65 1.72 -9.26
N LEU A 295 -33.35 1.95 -9.43
CA LEU A 295 -32.37 1.64 -8.39
C LEU A 295 -31.99 2.90 -7.61
N GLU A 296 -32.57 3.02 -6.42
CA GLU A 296 -32.18 4.03 -5.42
C GLU A 296 -30.73 3.80 -4.94
N THR A 297 -30.23 2.56 -5.03
CA THR A 297 -28.85 2.22 -4.65
C THR A 297 -28.27 1.18 -5.61
N TYR A 298 -26.97 1.26 -5.88
CA TYR A 298 -26.27 0.21 -6.63
C TYR A 298 -24.78 0.17 -6.24
N GLN A 299 -24.15 -1.00 -6.42
CA GLN A 299 -22.70 -1.15 -6.26
C GLN A 299 -22.05 -1.35 -7.62
N VAL A 300 -20.83 -0.82 -7.77
CA VAL A 300 -20.01 -0.99 -8.98
C VAL A 300 -18.66 -1.58 -8.62
N GLU A 301 -18.21 -2.52 -9.44
CA GLU A 301 -16.85 -3.02 -9.41
C GLU A 301 -16.19 -2.89 -10.78
N LEU A 302 -15.06 -2.19 -10.83
CA LEU A 302 -14.20 -2.13 -12.00
C LEU A 302 -13.00 -3.05 -11.79
N TRP A 303 -12.70 -3.87 -12.78
CA TRP A 303 -11.60 -4.82 -12.77
C TRP A 303 -10.71 -4.61 -13.99
N LEU A 304 -9.39 -4.64 -13.78
CA LEU A 304 -8.37 -4.59 -14.84
C LEU A 304 -7.42 -5.78 -14.65
N ASP A 305 -7.25 -6.59 -15.68
CA ASP A 305 -6.43 -7.83 -15.64
C ASP A 305 -6.74 -8.71 -14.41
N SER A 306 -8.02 -8.89 -14.11
CA SER A 306 -8.52 -9.65 -12.94
C SER A 306 -8.18 -9.06 -11.56
N ASN A 307 -7.65 -7.84 -11.51
CA ASN A 307 -7.40 -7.12 -10.27
C ASN A 307 -8.49 -6.06 -10.05
N LEU A 308 -8.97 -5.92 -8.81
CA LEU A 308 -9.99 -4.94 -8.46
C LEU A 308 -9.37 -3.54 -8.56
N ALA A 309 -9.88 -2.72 -9.47
CA ALA A 309 -9.43 -1.34 -9.70
C ALA A 309 -10.28 -0.31 -8.98
N TYR A 310 -11.56 -0.63 -8.77
CA TYR A 310 -12.46 0.19 -7.97
C TYR A 310 -13.63 -0.63 -7.44
N LYS A 311 -14.04 -0.33 -6.21
CA LYS A 311 -15.32 -0.74 -5.63
C LYS A 311 -15.96 0.48 -4.99
N GLY A 312 -17.23 0.73 -5.30
CA GLY A 312 -17.98 1.88 -4.82
C GLY A 312 -19.47 1.62 -4.86
N ARG A 313 -20.24 2.43 -4.12
CA ARG A 313 -21.70 2.37 -4.15
C ARG A 313 -22.31 3.74 -4.35
N TYR A 314 -23.37 3.78 -5.14
CA TYR A 314 -24.29 4.91 -5.17
C TYR A 314 -25.41 4.66 -4.18
N VAL A 315 -25.71 5.68 -3.37
CA VAL A 315 -26.91 5.76 -2.55
C VAL A 315 -27.60 7.05 -2.97
N GLY A 316 -28.80 6.95 -3.51
CA GLY A 316 -29.63 8.11 -3.85
C GLY A 316 -29.93 8.94 -2.61
N GLU A 317 -30.18 10.23 -2.80
CA GLU A 317 -30.61 11.09 -1.71
C GLU A 317 -31.91 10.51 -1.10
N GLU A 318 -31.92 10.25 0.21
CA GLU A 318 -33.18 10.16 0.94
C GLU A 318 -33.89 11.51 0.74
N LEU A 319 -35.04 11.50 0.06
CA LEU A 319 -35.91 12.66 0.06
C LEU A 319 -36.23 12.98 1.53
N PRO A 320 -35.93 14.20 2.03
CA PRO A 320 -36.39 14.61 3.35
C PRO A 320 -37.92 14.62 3.30
N PHE A 321 -38.56 13.68 3.99
CA PHE A 321 -40.01 13.64 4.18
C PHE A 321 -40.49 14.79 5.06
#